data_AF-L7CB41-F1
#
_entry.id   AF-L7CB41-F1
#
_cell.length_a   1.000
_cell.length_b   1.000
_cell.length_c   1.000
_cell.angle_alpha   90.00
_cell.angle_beta   90.00
_cell.angle_gamma   90.00
#
_symmetry.space_group_name_H-M   'P 1'
#
loop_
_entity.id
_entity.type
_entity.pdbx_description
1 polymer ?
#
loop_
_entity_poly.entity_id
_entity_poly.type
_entity_poly.pdbx_seq_one_letter_code
_entity_poly.pdbx_strand_id
1 'polypeptide(L)'
;MLGTQLPFAELHRTLLEYDGNDAYGHVLNKWFSYNADQCDWIADFQRRTNDDWNTATDDDLAQLYAIFRVTSVLLLRFQTRIVDSGYDGPAISHSDFCRFHERLGFQVRSETQYHPFFHEILSVRQSANDDDPISVAKCAWPCLMLGDLMFCRSGCSVVAGCNSARKSVVERSTLYWTYRRNDRPCNDLSHGWGHNSQWRTAHRRDYLAHQRFHYNVDGNVSLNDANAETDELPRQTCIDLVRDRCLLNASIDDDDLWPYDYSYTENAEP
;
A
#
# COMPACT_ATOMS: atom_id res chain seq x y z
N MET A 1 -4.96 14.00 20.15
CA MET A 1 -3.78 13.51 20.90
C MET A 1 -3.29 12.26 20.16
N LEU A 2 -1.98 12.11 19.89
CA LEU A 2 -1.42 11.04 19.03
C LEU A 2 -1.42 9.63 19.67
N GLY A 3 -2.28 9.40 20.67
CA GLY A 3 -2.47 8.17 21.45
C GLY A 3 -1.48 7.02 21.17
N THR A 4 -1.99 5.96 20.55
CA THR A 4 -1.24 4.75 20.19
C THR A 4 -0.33 4.93 18.96
N GLN A 5 -0.50 6.01 18.19
CA GLN A 5 0.27 6.28 16.97
C GLN A 5 1.62 6.95 17.24
N LEU A 6 1.81 7.52 18.42
CA LEU A 6 2.97 8.35 18.77
C LEU A 6 4.32 7.68 18.49
N PRO A 7 4.56 6.39 18.86
CA PRO A 7 5.84 5.73 18.61
C PRO A 7 6.26 5.70 17.13
N PHE A 8 5.30 5.41 16.24
CA PHE A 8 5.55 5.38 14.79
C PHE A 8 5.57 6.78 14.18
N ALA A 9 4.80 7.73 14.71
CA ALA A 9 4.86 9.12 14.28
C ALA A 9 6.22 9.76 14.58
N GLU A 10 6.81 9.45 15.73
CA GLU A 10 8.17 9.86 16.07
C GLU A 10 9.21 9.19 15.18
N LEU A 11 9.11 7.87 14.99
CA LEU A 11 10.00 7.13 14.10
C LEU A 11 9.97 7.69 12.67
N HIS A 12 8.78 7.98 12.15
CA HIS A 12 8.61 8.59 10.82
C HIS A 12 9.33 9.93 10.72
N ARG A 13 9.19 10.82 11.72
CA ARG A 13 9.90 12.11 11.75
C ARG A 13 11.41 11.92 11.78
N THR A 14 11.89 11.03 12.66
CA THR A 14 13.32 10.71 12.76
C THR A 14 13.87 10.21 11.42
N LEU A 15 13.13 9.37 10.69
CA LEU A 15 13.57 8.89 9.37
C LEU A 15 13.60 9.99 8.31
N LEU A 16 12.62 10.91 8.32
CA LEU A 16 12.62 12.06 7.39
C LEU A 16 13.80 13.01 7.61
N GLU A 17 14.24 13.17 8.86
CA GLU A 17 15.37 14.02 9.24
C GLU A 17 16.72 13.29 9.17
N TYR A 18 16.72 11.97 8.94
CA TYR A 18 17.93 11.16 8.95
C TYR A 18 18.73 11.29 7.65
N ASP A 19 20.00 11.68 7.77
CA ASP A 19 20.94 11.91 6.67
C ASP A 19 22.11 10.90 6.64
N GLY A 20 22.12 9.92 7.56
CA GLY A 20 23.15 8.90 7.62
C GLY A 20 23.02 7.80 6.57
N ASN A 21 23.99 6.90 6.53
CA ASN A 21 24.11 5.84 5.50
C ASN A 21 23.57 4.46 5.91
N ASP A 22 23.20 4.27 7.19
CA ASP A 22 22.64 3.02 7.71
C ASP A 22 21.44 3.29 8.64
N ALA A 23 20.27 3.51 8.05
CA ALA A 23 19.04 3.79 8.80
C ALA A 23 18.63 2.61 9.70
N TYR A 24 18.95 1.37 9.30
CA TYR A 24 18.59 0.21 10.10
C TYR A 24 19.40 0.14 11.38
N GLY A 25 20.73 0.16 11.30
CA GLY A 25 21.61 0.07 12.46
C GLY A 25 21.48 1.28 13.39
N HIS A 26 21.34 2.49 12.84
CA HIS A 26 21.34 3.71 13.62
C HIS A 26 19.98 4.08 14.20
N VAL A 27 18.88 3.76 13.52
CA VAL A 27 17.51 4.16 13.88
C VAL A 27 16.63 2.94 14.16
N LEU A 28 16.31 2.14 13.15
CA LEU A 28 15.25 1.12 13.22
C LEU A 28 15.55 0.04 14.27
N ASN A 29 16.77 -0.50 14.29
CA ASN A 29 17.15 -1.57 15.20
C ASN A 29 17.11 -1.12 16.67
N LYS A 30 17.45 0.14 16.93
CA LYS A 30 17.42 0.73 18.28
C LYS A 30 16.01 1.04 18.73
N TRP A 31 15.13 1.44 17.81
CA TRP A 31 13.73 1.75 18.11
C TRP A 31 13.02 0.60 18.83
N PHE A 32 13.28 -0.66 18.45
CA PHE A 32 12.70 -1.82 19.12
C PHE A 32 13.06 -1.96 20.61
N SER A 33 14.23 -1.47 21.04
CA SER A 33 14.62 -1.55 22.45
C SER A 33 13.76 -0.67 23.37
N TYR A 34 13.06 0.31 22.79
CA TYR A 34 12.23 1.26 23.51
C TYR A 34 10.73 1.07 23.27
N ASN A 35 10.35 0.21 22.31
CA ASN A 35 8.98 0.09 21.81
C ASN A 35 8.56 -1.38 21.66
N ALA A 36 8.96 -2.24 22.60
CA ALA A 36 8.65 -3.67 22.58
C ALA A 36 7.13 -3.94 22.63
N ASP A 37 6.40 -3.09 23.36
CA ASP A 37 4.93 -3.07 23.43
C ASP A 37 4.26 -2.93 22.06
N GLN A 38 4.91 -2.25 21.11
CA GLN A 38 4.39 -2.12 19.75
C GLN A 38 4.45 -3.45 19.00
N CYS A 39 5.49 -4.26 19.20
CA CYS A 39 5.56 -5.60 18.63
C CYS A 39 4.49 -6.53 19.26
N ASP A 40 4.30 -6.42 20.58
CA ASP A 40 3.26 -7.18 21.28
C ASP A 40 1.86 -6.81 20.76
N TRP A 41 1.61 -5.52 20.53
CA TRP A 41 0.35 -5.04 19.93
C TRP A 41 0.15 -5.55 18.50
N ILE A 42 1.17 -5.52 17.62
CA ILE A 42 1.04 -6.05 16.25
C ILE A 42 0.71 -7.55 16.28
N ALA A 43 1.38 -8.31 17.15
CA ALA A 43 1.12 -9.74 17.32
C ALA A 43 -0.30 -10.02 17.86
N ASP A 44 -0.80 -9.17 18.76
CA ASP A 44 -2.19 -9.23 19.24
C ASP A 44 -3.19 -8.90 18.13
N PHE A 45 -2.98 -7.77 17.44
CA PHE A 45 -3.81 -7.34 16.32
C PHE A 45 -3.96 -8.43 15.27
N GLN A 46 -2.84 -9.04 14.86
CA GLN A 46 -2.81 -10.13 13.90
C GLN A 46 -3.72 -11.27 14.36
N ARG A 47 -3.55 -11.74 15.61
CA ARG A 47 -4.32 -12.86 16.14
C ARG A 47 -5.83 -12.58 16.19
N ARG A 48 -6.22 -11.37 16.58
CA ARG A 48 -7.64 -10.98 16.69
C ARG A 48 -8.32 -10.89 15.32
N THR A 49 -7.61 -10.32 14.34
CA THR A 49 -8.20 -9.96 13.04
C THR A 49 -8.05 -11.04 11.98
N ASN A 50 -7.26 -12.09 12.22
CA ASN A 50 -7.16 -13.24 11.33
C ASN A 50 -8.49 -14.01 11.25
N ASP A 51 -9.21 -14.11 12.37
CA ASP A 51 -10.50 -14.82 12.41
C ASP A 51 -11.68 -13.90 12.06
N ASP A 52 -11.63 -12.64 12.52
CA ASP A 52 -12.67 -11.65 12.25
C ASP A 52 -12.05 -10.25 12.14
N TRP A 53 -11.92 -9.74 10.92
CA TRP A 53 -11.39 -8.40 10.69
C TRP A 53 -12.28 -7.30 11.28
N ASN A 54 -13.56 -7.53 11.57
CA ASN A 54 -14.44 -6.51 12.15
C ASN A 54 -14.08 -6.15 13.60
N THR A 55 -13.16 -6.91 14.20
CA THR A 55 -12.64 -6.64 15.54
C THR A 55 -11.65 -5.46 15.59
N ALA A 56 -11.16 -4.98 14.44
CA ALA A 56 -10.29 -3.82 14.39
C ALA A 56 -11.04 -2.53 14.74
N THR A 57 -10.48 -1.75 15.65
CA THR A 57 -11.02 -0.44 16.06
C THR A 57 -10.41 0.70 15.26
N ASP A 58 -11.03 1.89 15.28
CA ASP A 58 -10.46 3.10 14.67
C ASP A 58 -9.02 3.41 15.15
N ASP A 59 -8.74 3.12 16.42
CA ASP A 59 -7.40 3.29 17.00
C ASP A 59 -6.41 2.30 16.41
N ASP A 60 -6.82 1.05 16.17
CA ASP A 60 -6.00 0.06 15.48
C ASP A 60 -5.71 0.50 14.04
N LEU A 61 -6.74 0.98 13.31
CA LEU A 61 -6.58 1.44 11.92
C LEU A 61 -5.64 2.65 11.83
N ALA A 62 -5.75 3.60 12.75
CA ALA A 62 -4.85 4.74 12.84
C ALA A 62 -3.42 4.33 13.20
N GLN A 63 -3.24 3.31 14.05
CA GLN A 63 -1.93 2.79 14.40
C GLN A 63 -1.28 2.03 13.23
N LEU A 64 -2.03 1.17 12.52
CA LEU A 64 -1.57 0.56 11.26
C LEU A 64 -1.16 1.63 10.24
N TYR A 65 -1.93 2.70 10.14
CA TYR A 65 -1.63 3.79 9.22
C TYR A 65 -0.32 4.50 9.57
N ALA A 66 -0.03 4.69 10.86
CA ALA A 66 1.25 5.23 11.30
C ALA A 66 2.44 4.34 10.89
N ILE A 67 2.29 3.02 10.97
CA ILE A 67 3.28 2.04 10.46
C ILE A 67 3.41 2.16 8.94
N PHE A 68 2.30 2.29 8.22
CA PHE A 68 2.29 2.42 6.76
C PHE A 68 3.02 3.68 6.28
N ARG A 69 2.96 4.78 7.05
CA ARG A 69 3.75 5.98 6.75
C ARG A 69 5.24 5.76 6.91
N VAL A 70 5.68 5.08 7.98
CA VAL A 70 7.08 4.67 8.15
C VAL A 70 7.52 3.80 6.97
N THR A 71 6.70 2.81 6.62
CA THR A 71 6.95 1.90 5.48
C THR A 71 7.07 2.69 4.18
N SER A 72 6.15 3.62 3.92
CA SER A 72 6.13 4.46 2.71
C SER A 72 7.38 5.31 2.58
N VAL A 73 7.93 5.84 3.68
CA VAL A 73 9.20 6.58 3.67
C VAL A 73 10.39 5.66 3.35
N LEU A 74 10.42 4.45 3.92
CA LEU A 74 11.49 3.49 3.63
C LEU A 74 11.48 3.03 2.16
N LEU A 75 10.29 2.86 1.57
CA LEU A 75 10.12 2.45 0.18
C LEU A 75 10.71 3.42 -0.84
N LEU A 76 10.80 4.72 -0.51
CA LEU A 76 11.38 5.73 -1.40
C LEU A 76 12.80 5.36 -1.86
N ARG A 77 13.55 4.63 -1.01
CA ARG A 77 14.92 4.19 -1.30
C ARG A 77 15.02 3.23 -2.48
N PHE A 78 13.92 2.56 -2.82
CA PHE A 78 13.87 1.56 -3.88
C PHE A 78 13.22 2.09 -5.17
N GLN A 79 12.80 3.37 -5.19
CA GLN A 79 12.06 3.98 -6.30
C GLN A 79 12.96 4.81 -7.21
N THR A 80 12.59 4.88 -8.49
CA THR A 80 13.19 5.81 -9.45
C THR A 80 12.41 7.12 -9.45
N ARG A 81 13.09 8.26 -9.33
CA ARG A 81 12.41 9.57 -9.36
C ARG A 81 11.84 9.87 -10.74
N ILE A 82 10.60 10.37 -10.80
CA ILE A 82 10.08 11.08 -11.99
C ILE A 82 10.44 12.57 -11.95
N VAL A 83 10.60 13.16 -10.76
CA VAL A 83 10.89 14.59 -10.58
C VAL A 83 12.00 14.79 -9.54
N ASP A 84 12.80 15.84 -9.68
CA ASP A 84 13.93 16.17 -8.79
C ASP A 84 13.48 16.77 -7.44
N SER A 85 12.54 16.11 -6.75
CA SER A 85 11.87 16.59 -5.53
C SER A 85 12.67 16.39 -4.23
N GLY A 86 13.95 16.05 -4.32
CA GLY A 86 14.95 16.31 -3.28
C GLY A 86 15.19 15.24 -2.22
N TYR A 87 14.39 14.16 -2.12
CA TYR A 87 14.58 13.13 -1.07
C TYR A 87 14.38 11.68 -1.56
N ASP A 88 15.44 10.87 -1.49
CA ASP A 88 15.44 9.45 -1.88
C ASP A 88 14.93 8.50 -0.79
N GLY A 89 14.48 9.02 0.35
CA GLY A 89 14.28 8.17 1.52
C GLY A 89 15.59 7.91 2.28
N PRO A 90 15.47 7.33 3.48
CA PRO A 90 16.60 7.01 4.33
C PRO A 90 17.41 5.85 3.72
N ALA A 91 18.73 5.87 3.92
CA ALA A 91 19.60 4.82 3.40
C ALA A 91 19.35 3.47 4.11
N ILE A 92 18.70 2.54 3.41
CA ILE A 92 18.40 1.19 3.89
C ILE A 92 18.61 0.17 2.76
N SER A 93 19.08 -1.03 3.11
CA SER A 93 19.20 -2.15 2.18
C SER A 93 17.88 -2.93 2.06
N HIS A 94 17.70 -3.71 0.99
CA HIS A 94 16.52 -4.58 0.85
C HIS A 94 16.43 -5.61 1.99
N SER A 95 17.56 -6.20 2.41
CA SER A 95 17.59 -7.15 3.52
C SER A 95 17.20 -6.50 4.85
N ASP A 96 17.64 -5.26 5.10
CA ASP A 96 17.29 -4.57 6.34
C ASP A 96 15.84 -4.08 6.34
N PHE A 97 15.30 -3.70 5.18
CA PHE A 97 13.87 -3.45 5.02
C PHE A 97 13.05 -4.67 5.40
N CYS A 98 13.39 -5.85 4.86
CA CYS A 98 12.71 -7.11 5.20
C CYS A 98 12.84 -7.39 6.70
N ARG A 99 14.07 -7.33 7.22
CA ARG A 99 14.37 -7.62 8.63
C ARG A 99 13.60 -6.73 9.61
N PHE A 100 13.44 -5.44 9.28
CA PHE A 100 12.64 -4.52 10.10
C PHE A 100 11.18 -4.98 10.18
N HIS A 101 10.56 -5.29 9.05
CA HIS A 101 9.15 -5.69 9.01
C HIS A 101 8.93 -7.10 9.59
N GLU A 102 9.83 -8.05 9.35
CA GLU A 102 9.78 -9.37 9.99
C GLU A 102 9.86 -9.26 11.51
N ARG A 103 10.70 -8.38 12.03
CA ARG A 103 10.82 -8.14 13.47
C ARG A 103 9.59 -7.46 14.07
N LEU A 104 8.83 -6.69 13.28
CA LEU A 104 7.53 -6.17 13.68
C LEU A 104 6.43 -7.25 13.66
N GLY A 105 6.65 -8.39 12.99
CA GLY A 105 5.69 -9.49 12.88
C GLY A 105 5.08 -9.67 11.48
N PHE A 106 5.51 -8.91 10.48
CA PHE A 106 5.05 -9.08 9.11
C PHE A 106 5.68 -10.31 8.44
N GLN A 107 4.91 -10.94 7.55
CA GLN A 107 5.41 -11.96 6.64
C GLN A 107 5.86 -11.28 5.35
N VAL A 108 7.13 -11.46 4.99
CA VAL A 108 7.67 -10.97 3.71
C VAL A 108 7.43 -12.02 2.64
N ARG A 109 6.68 -11.67 1.60
CA ARG A 109 6.34 -12.58 0.49
C ARG A 109 6.96 -12.13 -0.82
N SER A 110 7.32 -13.11 -1.64
CA SER A 110 7.87 -12.92 -2.99
C SER A 110 7.03 -13.70 -4.00
N GLU A 111 5.83 -13.19 -4.26
CA GLU A 111 4.97 -13.74 -5.30
C GLU A 111 5.56 -13.46 -6.69
N THR A 112 5.67 -14.50 -7.51
CA THR A 112 6.26 -14.39 -8.85
C THR A 112 5.22 -14.16 -9.94
N GLN A 113 3.97 -14.57 -9.69
CA GLN A 113 2.85 -14.35 -10.60
C GLN A 113 2.17 -13.03 -10.28
N TYR A 114 1.93 -12.21 -11.30
CA TYR A 114 1.23 -10.94 -11.10
C TYR A 114 -0.19 -11.21 -10.58
N HIS A 115 -0.56 -10.46 -9.56
CA HIS A 115 -1.92 -10.34 -9.08
C HIS A 115 -2.03 -9.00 -8.35
N PRO A 116 -3.06 -8.18 -8.62
CA PRO A 116 -3.15 -6.83 -8.07
C PRO A 116 -3.28 -6.80 -6.55
N PHE A 117 -3.79 -7.86 -5.93
CA PHE A 117 -3.75 -8.02 -4.48
C PHE A 117 -2.31 -7.89 -3.94
N PHE A 118 -1.36 -8.65 -4.51
CA PHE A 118 0.02 -8.72 -4.04
C PHE A 118 0.94 -7.65 -4.64
N HIS A 119 0.53 -7.01 -5.75
CA HIS A 119 1.42 -6.20 -6.57
C HIS A 119 0.91 -4.78 -6.80
N GLU A 120 1.84 -3.82 -6.75
CA GLU A 120 1.69 -2.44 -7.20
C GLU A 120 2.54 -2.27 -8.46
N ILE A 121 1.95 -1.76 -9.54
CA ILE A 121 2.69 -1.51 -10.78
C ILE A 121 3.46 -0.19 -10.68
N LEU A 122 4.78 -0.26 -10.75
CA LEU A 122 5.68 0.91 -10.78
C LEU A 122 5.94 1.39 -12.20
N SER A 123 6.13 0.45 -13.12
CA SER A 123 6.37 0.75 -14.52
C SER A 123 5.94 -0.40 -15.42
N VAL A 124 5.55 -0.04 -16.64
CA VAL A 124 5.07 -0.95 -17.66
C VAL A 124 6.03 -0.92 -18.85
N ARG A 125 6.53 -2.10 -19.23
CA ARG A 125 7.07 -2.34 -20.57
C ARG A 125 5.95 -2.91 -21.43
N GLN A 126 5.49 -2.13 -22.40
CA GLN A 126 4.44 -2.60 -23.31
C GLN A 126 4.96 -3.79 -24.13
N SER A 127 4.17 -4.86 -24.20
CA SER A 127 4.41 -5.97 -25.12
C SER A 127 4.00 -5.60 -26.55
N ALA A 128 4.39 -6.43 -27.51
CA ALA A 128 4.01 -6.25 -28.91
C ALA A 128 2.59 -6.76 -29.22
N ASN A 129 2.04 -7.65 -28.38
CA ASN A 129 0.70 -8.18 -28.50
C ASN A 129 -0.21 -7.48 -27.48
N ASP A 130 -1.26 -6.81 -27.98
CA ASP A 130 -2.13 -5.94 -27.18
C ASP A 130 -2.92 -6.69 -26.09
N ASP A 131 -3.10 -8.00 -26.25
CA ASP A 131 -3.85 -8.85 -25.34
C ASP A 131 -2.97 -9.67 -24.37
N ASP A 132 -1.66 -9.47 -24.37
CA ASP A 132 -0.79 -10.19 -23.42
C ASP A 132 -1.19 -9.84 -21.97
N PRO A 133 -1.29 -10.84 -21.06
CA PRO A 133 -1.58 -10.59 -19.66
C PRO A 133 -0.42 -9.87 -18.98
N ILE A 134 -0.70 -9.30 -17.80
CA ILE A 134 0.33 -8.66 -16.98
C ILE A 134 1.25 -9.75 -16.40
N SER A 135 2.56 -9.58 -16.55
CA SER A 135 3.59 -10.44 -15.98
C SER A 135 4.64 -9.62 -15.23
N VAL A 136 5.11 -10.14 -14.10
CA VAL A 136 6.15 -9.49 -13.29
C VAL A 136 7.50 -9.63 -14.00
N ALA A 137 8.16 -8.50 -14.28
CA ALA A 137 9.53 -8.49 -14.80
C ALA A 137 10.57 -8.41 -13.68
N LYS A 138 10.31 -7.56 -12.69
CA LYS A 138 11.18 -7.32 -11.54
C LYS A 138 10.38 -6.68 -10.42
N CYS A 139 10.68 -7.04 -9.19
CA CYS A 139 10.17 -6.32 -8.01
C CYS A 139 11.28 -5.52 -7.35
N ALA A 140 10.95 -4.30 -6.95
CA ALA A 140 11.84 -3.35 -6.29
C ALA A 140 11.84 -3.52 -4.76
N TRP A 141 10.70 -3.93 -4.20
CA TRP A 141 10.52 -4.30 -2.80
C TRP A 141 9.49 -5.43 -2.70
N PRO A 142 9.47 -6.22 -1.60
CA PRO A 142 8.59 -7.36 -1.47
C PRO A 142 7.21 -6.99 -0.94
N CYS A 143 6.28 -7.93 -1.01
CA CYS A 143 4.98 -7.83 -0.37
C CYS A 143 5.10 -8.07 1.15
N LEU A 144 4.32 -7.33 1.94
CA LEU A 144 4.19 -7.49 3.39
C LEU A 144 2.75 -7.90 3.74
N MET A 145 2.60 -9.04 4.39
CA MET A 145 1.34 -9.52 4.97
C MET A 145 1.40 -9.44 6.49
N LEU A 146 0.27 -9.11 7.14
CA LEU A 146 0.09 -9.25 8.58
C LEU A 146 -1.02 -10.26 8.84
N GLY A 147 -0.66 -11.54 8.94
CA GLY A 147 -1.64 -12.62 8.84
C GLY A 147 -2.31 -12.57 7.47
N ASP A 148 -3.63 -12.50 7.45
CA ASP A 148 -4.43 -12.44 6.23
C ASP A 148 -4.56 -11.01 5.65
N LEU A 149 -4.12 -9.98 6.38
CA LEU A 149 -4.13 -8.58 5.93
C LEU A 149 -2.97 -8.30 4.96
N MET A 150 -3.29 -7.81 3.75
CA MET A 150 -2.34 -7.21 2.82
C MET A 150 -1.96 -5.81 3.30
N PHE A 151 -0.77 -5.68 3.86
CA PHE A 151 -0.31 -4.43 4.45
C PHE A 151 0.46 -3.55 3.46
N CYS A 152 1.32 -4.18 2.64
CA CYS A 152 2.09 -3.47 1.62
C CYS A 152 2.27 -4.37 0.39
N ARG A 153 1.87 -3.86 -0.77
CA ARG A 153 2.05 -4.58 -2.04
C ARG A 153 3.49 -4.51 -2.50
N SER A 154 3.94 -5.58 -3.16
CA SER A 154 5.22 -5.64 -3.85
C SER A 154 5.23 -4.65 -5.02
N GLY A 155 6.15 -3.70 -5.03
CA GLY A 155 6.29 -2.75 -6.13
C GLY A 155 7.07 -3.38 -7.27
N CYS A 156 6.44 -3.55 -8.43
CA CYS A 156 7.05 -4.27 -9.54
C CYS A 156 6.96 -3.51 -10.88
N SER A 157 8.02 -3.66 -11.67
CA SER A 157 7.99 -3.42 -13.10
C SER A 157 7.36 -4.62 -13.79
N VAL A 158 6.44 -4.37 -14.72
CA VAL A 158 5.67 -5.41 -15.41
C VAL A 158 5.82 -5.34 -16.92
N VAL A 159 5.44 -6.43 -17.58
CA VAL A 159 5.23 -6.50 -19.03
C VAL A 159 3.75 -6.80 -19.26
N ALA A 160 3.10 -6.07 -20.15
CA ALA A 160 1.68 -6.24 -20.43
C ALA A 160 1.32 -5.79 -21.84
N GLY A 161 0.25 -6.35 -22.40
CA GLY A 161 -0.44 -5.83 -23.58
C GLY A 161 -1.22 -4.55 -23.27
N CYS A 162 -1.51 -3.73 -24.29
CA CYS A 162 -2.11 -2.42 -24.09
C CYS A 162 -3.59 -2.46 -23.65
N ASN A 163 -4.25 -3.61 -23.80
CA ASN A 163 -5.59 -3.87 -23.27
C ASN A 163 -5.57 -4.37 -21.83
N SER A 164 -4.44 -4.90 -21.35
CA SER A 164 -4.25 -5.37 -19.97
C SER A 164 -3.77 -4.25 -19.05
N ALA A 165 -2.72 -3.52 -19.47
CA ALA A 165 -2.22 -2.35 -18.75
C ALA A 165 -1.54 -1.40 -19.74
N ARG A 166 -2.14 -0.23 -19.97
CA ARG A 166 -1.61 0.78 -20.87
C ARG A 166 -0.55 1.62 -20.17
N LYS A 167 0.71 1.53 -20.64
CA LYS A 167 1.85 2.26 -20.05
C LYS A 167 1.57 3.74 -19.80
N SER A 168 1.01 4.44 -20.80
CA SER A 168 0.76 5.89 -20.72
C SER A 168 -0.32 6.28 -19.71
N VAL A 169 -1.16 5.33 -19.27
CA VAL A 169 -2.18 5.53 -18.25
C VAL A 169 -1.61 5.13 -16.90
N VAL A 170 -1.12 3.90 -16.76
CA VAL A 170 -0.63 3.37 -15.48
C VAL A 170 0.50 4.21 -14.90
N GLU A 171 1.48 4.66 -15.69
CA GLU A 171 2.61 5.41 -15.11
C GLU A 171 2.27 6.86 -14.77
N ARG A 172 1.05 7.32 -15.05
CA ARG A 172 0.61 8.69 -14.81
C ARG A 172 -0.58 8.82 -13.88
N SER A 173 -1.41 7.79 -13.81
CA SER A 173 -2.63 7.85 -13.00
C SER A 173 -2.28 8.06 -11.52
N THR A 174 -3.14 8.66 -10.74
CA THR A 174 -2.95 8.83 -9.30
C THR A 174 -3.07 7.50 -8.57
N LEU A 175 -2.15 7.25 -7.62
CA LEU A 175 -2.19 6.08 -6.75
C LEU A 175 -2.94 6.39 -5.46
N TYR A 176 -4.12 5.80 -5.27
CA TYR A 176 -5.00 6.03 -4.13
C TYR A 176 -4.57 5.24 -2.88
N TRP A 177 -5.03 5.68 -1.70
CA TRP A 177 -4.65 5.16 -0.38
C TRP A 177 -3.13 5.09 -0.15
N THR A 178 -2.38 5.97 -0.82
CA THR A 178 -0.92 5.92 -0.80
C THR A 178 -0.35 7.22 -0.27
N TYR A 179 0.30 7.14 0.89
CA TYR A 179 0.83 8.33 1.55
C TYR A 179 1.90 9.05 0.71
N ARG A 180 2.85 8.30 0.13
CA ARG A 180 3.97 8.89 -0.62
C ARG A 180 4.62 7.89 -1.59
N ARG A 181 4.95 8.37 -2.78
CA ARG A 181 5.85 7.76 -3.78
C ARG A 181 6.69 8.84 -4.47
N ASN A 182 7.84 8.46 -5.01
CA ASN A 182 8.74 9.33 -5.79
C ASN A 182 8.51 9.18 -7.31
N ASP A 183 7.86 8.10 -7.72
CA ASP A 183 7.67 7.71 -9.12
C ASP A 183 6.26 8.00 -9.64
N ARG A 184 5.33 8.50 -8.82
CA ARG A 184 3.93 8.67 -9.23
C ARG A 184 3.14 9.64 -8.34
N PRO A 185 2.12 10.35 -8.87
CA PRO A 185 1.15 11.07 -8.05
C PRO A 185 0.44 10.14 -7.07
N CYS A 186 0.12 10.65 -5.89
CA CYS A 186 -0.49 9.90 -4.80
C CYS A 186 -1.67 10.69 -4.24
N ASN A 187 -2.76 10.00 -3.91
CA ASN A 187 -3.88 10.56 -3.18
C ASN A 187 -4.15 9.70 -1.95
N ASP A 188 -4.21 10.35 -0.79
CA ASP A 188 -4.40 9.70 0.49
C ASP A 188 -5.21 10.61 1.40
N LEU A 189 -6.12 10.02 2.19
CA LEU A 189 -7.02 10.76 3.06
C LEU A 189 -6.32 11.54 4.17
N SER A 190 -5.01 11.38 4.39
CA SER A 190 -4.24 12.26 5.28
C SER A 190 -3.79 13.56 4.60
N HIS A 191 -3.75 13.63 3.27
CA HIS A 191 -3.30 14.83 2.57
C HIS A 191 -4.27 15.99 2.83
N GLY A 192 -3.73 17.21 3.03
CA GLY A 192 -4.53 18.41 3.31
C GLY A 192 -5.00 18.59 4.77
N TRP A 193 -4.85 17.59 5.64
CA TRP A 193 -5.21 17.73 7.06
C TRP A 193 -4.10 18.38 7.90
N GLY A 194 -4.44 18.96 9.05
CA GLY A 194 -3.46 19.49 10.00
C GLY A 194 -2.57 18.38 10.62
N HIS A 195 -1.36 18.75 11.06
CA HIS A 195 -0.29 17.81 11.48
C HIS A 195 -0.72 16.69 12.42
N ASN A 196 -1.68 16.92 13.34
CA ASN A 196 -2.16 15.91 14.28
C ASN A 196 -3.33 15.08 13.75
N SER A 197 -4.17 15.64 12.87
CA SER A 197 -5.33 14.95 12.33
C SER A 197 -4.93 13.91 11.28
N GLN A 198 -3.81 14.12 10.59
CA GLN A 198 -3.26 13.16 9.61
C GLN A 198 -2.93 11.78 10.20
N TRP A 199 -2.65 11.70 11.50
CA TRP A 199 -2.31 10.43 12.17
C TRP A 199 -3.55 9.66 12.62
N ARG A 200 -4.75 10.23 12.43
CA ARG A 200 -6.04 9.56 12.68
C ARG A 200 -6.66 8.96 11.42
N THR A 201 -6.00 9.11 10.28
CA THR A 201 -6.40 8.45 9.04
C THR A 201 -6.41 6.94 9.25
N ALA A 202 -7.52 6.30 8.86
CA ALA A 202 -7.65 4.85 8.92
C ALA A 202 -6.79 4.20 7.82
N HIS A 203 -6.06 3.14 8.17
CA HIS A 203 -5.38 2.30 7.18
C HIS A 203 -6.41 1.53 6.36
N ARG A 204 -6.25 1.54 5.03
CA ARG A 204 -7.03 0.67 4.13
C ARG A 204 -6.76 -0.79 4.47
N ARG A 205 -7.80 -1.61 4.43
CA ARG A 205 -7.69 -3.04 4.70
C ARG A 205 -8.11 -3.89 3.50
N ASP A 206 -7.16 -4.70 3.04
CA ASP A 206 -7.32 -5.71 2.01
C ASP A 206 -7.01 -7.08 2.63
N TYR A 207 -7.86 -8.10 2.46
CA TYR A 207 -7.67 -9.42 3.08
C TYR A 207 -7.66 -10.57 2.07
N LEU A 208 -6.78 -11.54 2.30
CA LEU A 208 -6.84 -12.86 1.67
C LEU A 208 -7.42 -13.84 2.69
N ALA A 209 -8.71 -14.12 2.58
CA ALA A 209 -9.40 -15.01 3.50
C ALA A 209 -10.33 -15.94 2.74
N HIS A 210 -10.47 -17.19 3.19
CA HIS A 210 -11.43 -18.15 2.61
C HIS A 210 -11.32 -18.31 1.08
N GLN A 211 -10.09 -18.30 0.53
CA GLN A 211 -9.83 -18.34 -0.91
C GLN A 211 -10.46 -17.18 -1.69
N ARG A 212 -10.54 -16.00 -1.08
CA ARG A 212 -11.05 -14.78 -1.73
C ARG A 212 -10.14 -13.61 -1.41
N PHE A 213 -10.03 -12.70 -2.37
CA PHE A 213 -9.40 -11.41 -2.19
C PHE A 213 -10.48 -10.38 -1.90
N HIS A 214 -10.40 -9.80 -0.71
CA HIS A 214 -11.27 -8.72 -0.26
C HIS A 214 -10.48 -7.41 -0.33
N TYR A 215 -11.01 -6.42 -1.05
CA TYR A 215 -10.38 -5.12 -1.23
C TYR A 215 -11.20 -4.04 -0.55
N ASN A 216 -10.51 -3.19 0.22
CA ASN A 216 -11.07 -2.08 0.97
C ASN A 216 -12.33 -2.50 1.76
N VAL A 217 -12.18 -3.42 2.72
CA VAL A 217 -13.33 -3.99 3.47
C VAL A 217 -14.14 -2.97 4.26
N ASP A 218 -13.58 -1.77 4.45
CA ASP A 218 -14.22 -0.62 5.09
C ASP A 218 -15.11 0.21 4.15
N GLY A 219 -15.10 -0.11 2.84
CA GLY A 219 -15.93 0.56 1.84
C GLY A 219 -17.41 0.23 2.01
N ASN A 220 -18.24 1.26 2.15
CA ASN A 220 -19.68 1.16 2.37
C ASN A 220 -20.48 0.73 1.12
N VAL A 221 -19.89 0.82 -0.07
CA VAL A 221 -20.53 0.50 -1.35
C VAL A 221 -19.83 -0.70 -2.00
N SER A 222 -20.47 -1.87 -1.94
CA SER A 222 -19.92 -3.09 -2.53
C SER A 222 -20.10 -3.10 -4.05
N LEU A 223 -19.00 -3.09 -4.80
CA LEU A 223 -18.99 -3.17 -6.26
C LEU A 223 -19.43 -4.55 -6.79
N ASN A 224 -19.53 -5.56 -5.93
CA ASN A 224 -20.16 -6.85 -6.26
C ASN A 224 -21.68 -6.76 -6.37
N ASP A 225 -22.32 -5.73 -5.79
CA ASP A 225 -23.74 -5.47 -5.99
C ASP A 225 -23.93 -4.80 -7.35
N ALA A 226 -24.78 -5.36 -8.21
CA ALA A 226 -25.09 -4.82 -9.54
C ALA A 226 -25.73 -3.42 -9.50
N ASN A 227 -26.36 -3.06 -8.38
CA ASN A 227 -27.04 -1.77 -8.18
C ASN A 227 -26.18 -0.72 -7.46
N ALA A 228 -24.91 -1.01 -7.16
CA ALA A 228 -24.01 -0.03 -6.53
C ALA A 228 -23.98 1.29 -7.33
N GLU A 229 -24.14 2.41 -6.63
CA GLU A 229 -23.98 3.76 -7.19
C GLU A 229 -22.49 4.05 -7.38
N THR A 230 -22.10 4.50 -8.57
CA THR A 230 -20.68 4.64 -8.96
C THR A 230 -20.31 6.07 -9.37
N ASP A 231 -21.02 7.08 -8.85
CA ASP A 231 -20.77 8.50 -9.13
C ASP A 231 -20.53 8.81 -10.62
N GLU A 232 -21.34 8.21 -11.49
CA GLU A 232 -21.26 8.30 -12.96
C GLU A 232 -20.01 7.68 -13.61
N LEU A 233 -19.10 7.09 -12.84
CA LEU A 233 -17.98 6.30 -13.36
C LEU A 233 -18.46 4.92 -13.83
N PRO A 234 -17.87 4.38 -14.91
CA PRO A 234 -18.09 2.99 -15.28
C PRO A 234 -17.68 2.06 -14.13
N ARG A 235 -18.51 1.06 -13.80
CA ARG A 235 -18.23 0.10 -12.71
C ARG A 235 -16.83 -0.52 -12.81
N GLN A 236 -16.37 -0.87 -14.01
CA GLN A 236 -15.02 -1.43 -14.19
C GLN A 236 -13.92 -0.47 -13.76
N THR A 237 -14.08 0.84 -14.02
CA THR A 237 -13.14 1.87 -13.55
C THR A 237 -13.11 1.90 -12.01
N CYS A 238 -14.25 1.84 -11.34
CA CYS A 238 -14.30 1.77 -9.88
C CYS A 238 -13.62 0.49 -9.36
N ILE A 239 -13.82 -0.65 -10.03
CA ILE A 239 -13.13 -1.91 -9.69
C ILE A 239 -11.62 -1.75 -9.86
N ASP A 240 -11.12 -1.19 -10.97
CA ASP A 240 -9.69 -0.95 -11.18
C ASP A 240 -9.11 -0.04 -10.09
N LEU A 241 -9.80 1.06 -9.75
CA LEU A 241 -9.39 1.96 -8.67
C LEU A 241 -9.33 1.25 -7.32
N VAL A 242 -10.30 0.41 -6.97
CA VAL A 242 -10.27 -0.34 -5.71
C VAL A 242 -9.20 -1.43 -5.76
N ARG A 243 -9.18 -2.24 -6.83
CA ARG A 243 -8.35 -3.44 -6.97
C ARG A 243 -6.88 -3.10 -7.20
N ASP A 244 -6.56 -2.24 -8.15
CA ASP A 244 -5.20 -1.86 -8.57
C ASP A 244 -4.73 -0.55 -7.92
N ARG A 245 -5.59 0.15 -7.16
CA ARG A 245 -5.35 1.46 -6.55
C ARG A 245 -5.13 2.58 -7.55
N CYS A 246 -5.38 2.33 -8.83
CA CYS A 246 -5.18 3.26 -9.92
C CYS A 246 -5.85 2.80 -11.21
N LEU A 247 -5.78 3.62 -12.25
CA LEU A 247 -6.30 3.29 -13.57
C LEU A 247 -5.31 2.43 -14.37
N LEU A 248 -5.80 1.38 -15.03
CA LEU A 248 -5.00 0.55 -15.94
C LEU A 248 -5.10 0.98 -17.40
N ASN A 249 -6.31 1.31 -17.85
CA ASN A 249 -6.60 1.56 -19.27
C ASN A 249 -7.45 2.81 -19.52
N ALA A 250 -8.27 3.21 -18.55
CA ALA A 250 -9.12 4.38 -18.67
C ALA A 250 -8.28 5.66 -18.74
N SER A 251 -8.49 6.47 -19.76
CA SER A 251 -7.87 7.79 -19.90
C SER A 251 -8.88 8.85 -19.49
N ILE A 252 -9.18 8.89 -18.19
CA ILE A 252 -10.00 9.92 -17.55
C ILE A 252 -9.10 10.81 -16.69
N ASP A 253 -9.57 12.03 -16.42
CA ASP A 253 -8.95 12.87 -15.40
C ASP A 253 -9.12 12.19 -14.03
N ASP A 254 -8.04 12.09 -13.26
CA ASP A 254 -8.03 11.42 -11.96
C ASP A 254 -7.71 12.32 -10.77
N ASP A 255 -7.76 13.63 -10.97
CA ASP A 255 -7.53 14.62 -9.91
C ASP A 255 -8.64 14.63 -8.84
N ASP A 256 -9.86 14.17 -9.17
CA ASP A 256 -11.06 14.27 -8.29
C ASP A 256 -11.91 12.98 -8.20
N LEU A 257 -11.31 11.79 -8.44
CA LEU A 257 -12.04 10.53 -8.22
C LEU A 257 -12.08 10.19 -6.72
N TRP A 258 -13.16 9.54 -6.29
CA TRP A 258 -13.38 9.20 -4.87
C TRP A 258 -13.61 7.70 -4.66
N PRO A 259 -12.57 6.85 -4.78
CA PRO A 259 -12.76 5.41 -4.68
C PRO A 259 -12.87 4.87 -3.25
N TYR A 260 -12.77 5.75 -2.24
CA TYR A 260 -12.65 5.42 -0.82
C TYR A 260 -13.86 4.68 -0.23
N ASP A 261 -15.05 4.93 -0.77
CA ASP A 261 -16.30 4.32 -0.31
C ASP A 261 -16.57 2.95 -0.94
N TYR A 262 -15.80 2.55 -1.95
CA TYR A 262 -16.04 1.31 -2.66
C TYR A 262 -15.30 0.12 -2.04
N SER A 263 -15.97 -1.02 -1.93
CA SER A 263 -15.37 -2.32 -1.61
C SER A 263 -15.55 -3.30 -2.77
N TYR A 264 -14.64 -4.27 -2.89
CA TYR A 264 -14.73 -5.29 -3.94
C TYR A 264 -14.20 -6.63 -3.45
N THR A 265 -14.80 -7.73 -3.87
CA THR A 265 -14.33 -9.08 -3.58
C THR A 265 -14.28 -9.92 -4.86
N GLU A 266 -13.16 -10.60 -5.08
CA GLU A 266 -13.01 -11.62 -6.13
C GLU A 266 -12.56 -12.95 -5.53
N ASN A 267 -12.76 -14.04 -6.27
CA ASN A 267 -12.27 -15.34 -5.84
C ASN A 267 -10.74 -15.39 -6.07
N ALA A 268 -10.01 -15.99 -5.14
CA ALA A 268 -8.66 -16.41 -5.44
C ALA A 268 -8.78 -17.60 -6.41
N GLU A 269 -8.24 -17.45 -7.62
CA GLU A 269 -8.17 -18.58 -8.55
C GLU A 269 -7.40 -19.74 -7.89
N PRO A 270 -7.85 -21.00 -8.03
CA PRO A 270 -7.09 -22.17 -7.60
C PRO A 270 -5.82 -22.40 -8.41
#